data_AF-A0A949EEX5-F1
#
_entry.id   AF-A0A949EEX5-F1
#
_cell.length_a   1.000
_cell.length_b   1.000
_cell.length_c   1.000
_cell.angle_alpha   90.00
_cell.angle_beta   90.00
_cell.angle_gamma   90.00
#
_symmetry.space_group_name_H-M   'P 1'
#
loop_
_entity.id
_entity.type
_entity.pdbx_description
1 polymer ?
#
loop_
_entity_poly.entity_id
_entity_poly.type
_entity_poly.pdbx_seq_one_letter_code
_entity_poly.pdbx_strand_id
1 'polypeptide(L)' 'MMHWFGNYGMDMGFGWVFMILFWGMIIFIAFSLWKKSDSGGKEAADEILKKRYARGEISKEEFERMKKDISE' A
#
# COMPACT_ATOMS: atom_id res chain seq x y z
N MET A 1 54.88 16.57 -8.11
CA MET A 1 53.79 15.58 -8.22
C MET A 1 53.26 15.27 -6.83
N MET A 2 52.40 16.09 -6.22
CA MET A 2 51.72 15.73 -4.97
C MET A 2 50.45 16.57 -4.75
N HIS A 3 49.40 16.40 -5.57
CA HIS A 3 48.06 16.92 -5.24
C HIS A 3 47.00 16.09 -5.98
N TRP A 4 46.74 14.87 -5.52
CA TRP A 4 45.68 13.99 -6.07
C TRP A 4 44.91 13.20 -5.00
N PHE A 5 44.92 13.66 -3.74
CA PHE A 5 44.17 13.03 -2.64
C PHE A 5 43.57 14.08 -1.71
N GLY A 6 42.73 14.96 -2.26
CA GLY A 6 42.16 16.08 -1.51
C GLY A 6 40.65 16.24 -1.61
N ASN A 7 39.89 15.25 -2.11
CA ASN A 7 38.44 15.38 -2.21
C ASN A 7 37.62 14.10 -1.91
N TYR A 8 38.23 13.07 -1.31
CA TYR A 8 37.52 11.84 -0.90
C TYR A 8 36.93 11.91 0.53
N GLY A 9 36.85 13.11 1.12
CA GLY A 9 36.38 13.31 2.50
C GLY A 9 35.11 14.14 2.65
N MET A 10 34.71 14.90 1.62
CA MET A 10 33.54 15.81 1.67
C MET A 10 32.24 15.22 1.12
N ASP A 11 32.27 13.97 0.63
CA ASP A 11 31.08 13.25 0.14
C ASP A 11 30.55 12.20 1.14
N MET A 12 31.30 11.94 2.22
CA MET A 12 30.94 10.99 3.29
C MET A 12 29.74 11.44 4.14
N GLY A 13 29.32 12.71 4.03
CA GLY A 13 28.21 13.30 4.80
C GLY A 13 26.87 13.34 4.06
N PHE A 14 26.84 13.22 2.74
CA PHE A 14 25.58 13.25 1.98
C PHE A 14 25.08 11.85 1.60
N GLY A 15 25.98 10.88 1.45
CA GLY A 15 25.60 9.50 1.10
C GLY A 15 24.71 8.83 2.14
N TRP A 16 24.97 9.01 3.43
CA TRP A 16 24.16 8.41 4.50
C TRP A 16 22.76 9.04 4.62
N VAL A 17 22.65 10.34 4.34
CA VAL A 17 21.36 11.05 4.27
C VAL A 17 20.54 10.53 3.10
N PHE A 18 21.16 10.38 1.92
CA PHE A 18 20.50 9.80 0.75
C PHE A 18 20.06 8.35 0.99
N MET A 19 20.87 7.56 1.71
CA MET A 19 20.53 6.19 2.11
C MET A 19 19.27 6.17 2.99
N ILE A 20 19.19 7.01 4.02
CA ILE A 20 18.02 7.11 4.90
C ILE A 20 16.79 7.57 4.12
N LEU A 21 16.93 8.58 3.26
CA LEU A 21 15.83 9.06 2.41
C LEU A 21 15.34 7.97 1.45
N PHE A 22 16.25 7.20 0.86
CA PHE A 22 15.92 6.10 -0.03
C PHE A 22 15.10 5.01 0.68
N TRP A 23 15.55 4.57 1.85
CA TRP A 23 14.80 3.61 2.67
C TRP A 23 13.45 4.17 3.16
N GLY A 24 13.41 5.44 3.59
CA GLY A 24 12.17 6.12 3.98
C GLY A 24 11.16 6.18 2.84
N MET A 25 11.61 6.48 1.61
CA MET A 25 10.78 6.49 0.41
C MET A 25 10.23 5.10 0.09
N ILE A 26 11.05 4.04 0.17
CA ILE A 26 10.62 2.66 -0.04
C ILE A 26 9.51 2.29 0.94
N ILE A 27 9.71 2.57 2.23
CA ILE A 27 8.72 2.26 3.29
C ILE A 27 7.43 3.05 3.02
N PHE A 28 7.52 4.33 2.67
CA PHE A 28 6.37 5.17 2.36
C PHE A 28 5.55 4.61 1.18
N ILE A 29 6.21 4.20 0.10
CA ILE A 29 5.56 3.60 -1.07
C ILE A 29 4.89 2.27 -0.68
N ALA A 30 5.60 1.41 0.05
CA ALA A 30 5.05 0.13 0.51
C ALA A 30 3.77 0.32 1.36
N PHE A 31 3.80 1.26 2.31
CA PHE A 31 2.63 1.60 3.12
C PHE A 31 1.50 2.22 2.30
N SER A 32 1.79 3.05 1.30
CA SER A 32 0.78 3.65 0.42
C SER A 32 0.05 2.59 -0.41
N LEU A 33 0.78 1.60 -0.92
CA LEU A 33 0.21 0.46 -1.64
C LEU A 33 -0.62 -0.43 -0.72
N TRP A 34 -0.16 -0.70 0.50
CA TRP A 34 -0.93 -1.45 1.49
C TRP A 34 -2.20 -0.72 1.92
N LYS A 35 -2.15 0.60 2.11
CA LYS A 35 -3.33 1.39 2.49
C LYS A 35 -4.40 1.43 1.38
N LYS A 36 -4.00 1.32 0.11
CA LYS A 36 -4.93 1.12 -1.01
C LYS A 36 -5.46 -0.31 -1.12
N SER A 37 -4.71 -1.30 -0.64
CA SER A 37 -5.14 -2.70 -0.67
C SER A 37 -6.14 -3.06 0.45
N ASP A 38 -6.08 -2.35 1.58
CA ASP A 38 -7.03 -2.54 2.69
C ASP A 38 -8.44 -2.00 2.38
N SER A 39 -8.54 -0.93 1.58
CA SER A 39 -9.83 -0.48 1.01
C SER A 39 -10.32 -1.39 -0.13
N GLY A 40 -9.39 -1.99 -0.89
CA GLY A 40 -9.74 -2.88 -2.01
C GLY A 40 -10.33 -4.22 -1.58
N GLY A 41 -9.99 -4.74 -0.39
CA GLY A 41 -10.57 -5.98 0.13
C GLY A 41 -12.05 -5.87 0.49
N LYS A 42 -12.44 -4.74 1.10
CA LYS A 42 -13.85 -4.46 1.45
C LYS A 42 -14.68 -4.13 0.21
N GLU A 43 -14.16 -3.28 -0.68
CA GLU A 43 -14.83 -2.98 -1.95
C GLU A 43 -15.01 -4.25 -2.80
N ALA A 44 -14.01 -5.14 -2.87
CA ALA A 44 -14.13 -6.40 -3.59
C ALA A 44 -15.20 -7.33 -2.98
N ALA A 45 -15.32 -7.41 -1.65
CA ALA A 45 -16.33 -8.22 -1.00
C ALA A 45 -17.75 -7.72 -1.29
N ASP A 46 -17.97 -6.41 -1.23
CA ASP A 46 -19.25 -5.77 -1.57
C ASP A 46 -19.61 -5.92 -3.06
N GLU A 47 -18.63 -5.78 -3.96
CA GLU A 47 -18.82 -6.00 -5.39
C GLU A 47 -19.18 -7.46 -5.72
N ILE A 48 -18.53 -8.43 -5.06
CA ILE A 48 -18.82 -9.85 -5.20
C ILE A 48 -20.26 -10.15 -4.74
N LEU A 49 -20.68 -9.60 -3.59
CA LEU A 49 -22.04 -9.77 -3.09
C LEU A 49 -23.10 -9.18 -4.02
N LYS A 50 -22.90 -7.94 -4.49
CA LYS A 50 -23.82 -7.30 -5.44
C LYS A 50 -23.94 -8.09 -6.73
N LYS A 51 -22.82 -8.63 -7.23
CA LYS A 51 -22.79 -9.42 -8.48
C LYS A 51 -23.59 -10.72 -8.35
N ARG A 52 -23.52 -11.41 -7.21
CA ARG A 52 -24.30 -12.64 -6.94
C ARG A 52 -25.79 -12.35 -6.75
N TYR A 53 -26.12 -11.25 -6.07
CA TYR A 53 -27.50 -10.79 -5.92
C TYR A 53 -28.14 -10.45 -7.29
N ALA A 54 -27.41 -9.75 -8.15
CA ALA A 54 -27.87 -9.43 -9.50
C ALA A 54 -28.05 -10.67 -10.40
N ARG A 55 -27.30 -11.74 -10.13
CA ARG A 55 -27.48 -13.04 -10.79
C ARG A 55 -28.64 -13.86 -10.20
N GLY A 56 -29.22 -13.43 -9.08
CA GLY A 56 -30.24 -14.20 -8.35
C GLY A 56 -29.69 -15.44 -7.65
N GLU A 57 -28.37 -15.55 -7.46
CA GLU A 57 -27.73 -16.67 -6.76
C GLU A 57 -27.94 -16.60 -5.24
N ILE A 58 -28.29 -15.43 -4.72
CA ILE A 58 -28.54 -15.17 -3.29
C ILE A 58 -29.82 -14.37 -3.12
N SER A 59 -30.55 -14.61 -2.03
CA SER A 59 -31.76 -13.86 -1.70
C SER A 59 -31.42 -12.47 -1.14
N LYS A 60 -32.44 -11.60 -1.07
CA LYS A 60 -32.30 -10.28 -0.43
C LYS A 60 -31.95 -10.41 1.06
N GLU A 61 -32.51 -11.41 1.76
CA GLU A 61 -32.19 -11.65 3.18
C GLU A 61 -30.73 -12.06 3.36
N GLU A 62 -30.21 -12.92 2.49
CA GLU A 62 -28.81 -13.37 2.51
C GLU A 62 -27.85 -12.22 2.22
N PHE A 63 -28.18 -11.37 1.23
CA PHE A 63 -27.40 -10.17 0.91
C PHE A 63 -27.30 -9.20 2.11
N GLU A 64 -28.42 -8.90 2.77
CA GLU A 64 -28.45 -7.98 3.91
C GLU A 64 -27.67 -8.54 5.11
N ARG A 65 -27.74 -9.85 5.39
CA ARG A 65 -26.93 -10.48 6.45
C ARG A 65 -25.43 -10.36 6.17
N MET A 66 -24.99 -10.74 4.96
CA MET A 66 -23.57 -10.69 4.60
C MET A 66 -23.02 -9.27 4.53
N LYS A 67 -23.81 -8.31 4.05
CA LYS A 67 -23.44 -6.90 4.03
C LYS A 67 -23.22 -6.35 5.44
N LYS A 68 -24.07 -6.75 6.39
CA LYS A 68 -23.93 -6.36 7.79
C LYS A 68 -22.65 -6.92 8.40
N ASP A 69 -22.35 -8.20 8.16
CA ASP A 69 -21.14 -8.87 8.63
C ASP A 69 -19.83 -8.28 8.06
N ILE A 70 -19.85 -7.69 6.85
CA ILE A 70 -18.67 -7.05 6.23
C ILE A 70 -18.47 -5.60 6.72
N SER A 71 -19.55 -4.95 7.14
CA SER A 71 -19.53 -3.55 7.62
C SER A 71 -19.17 -3.42 9.11
N GLU A 72 -19.27 -4.52 9.87
CA GLU A 72 -18.94 -4.63 11.30
C GLU A 72 -17.50 -5.08 11.51
#